data_AF-A0A7C2TVC2-F1
#
_entry.id   AF-A0A7C2TVC2-F1
#
_cell.length_a   1.000
_cell.length_b   1.000
_cell.length_c   1.000
_cell.angle_alpha   90.00
_cell.angle_beta   90.00
_cell.angle_gamma   90.00
#
_symmetry.space_group_name_H-M   'P 1'
#
loop_
_entity.id
_entity.type
_entity.pdbx_description
1 polymer ?
#
loop_
_entity_poly.entity_id
_entity_poly.type
_entity_poly.pdbx_seq_one_letter_code
_entity_poly.pdbx_strand_id
1 'polypeptide(L)' 'MMSEYRGWIHQRQKELMQQWYARLDESARTGWPPAICLMISGNCVEVLEAFGIVPIYPEVNALQLAIRHQSLEPIL' A
#
# COMPACT_ATOMS: atom_id res chain seq x y z
N MET A 1 -0.62 -6.87 28.94
CA MET A 1 0.64 -6.27 28.45
C MET A 1 1.12 -6.79 27.08
N MET A 2 1.67 -8.02 26.91
CA MET A 2 2.14 -8.48 25.57
C MET A 2 1.03 -8.69 24.52
N SER A 3 -0.16 -9.15 24.95
CA SER A 3 -1.32 -9.35 24.07
C SER A 3 -1.88 -8.02 23.55
N GLU A 4 -2.02 -7.03 24.42
CA GLU A 4 -2.49 -5.68 24.05
C GLU A 4 -1.51 -4.97 23.11
N TYR A 5 -0.19 -5.13 23.32
CA TYR A 5 0.83 -4.59 22.43
C TYR A 5 0.75 -5.18 21.02
N ARG A 6 0.52 -6.49 20.91
CA ARG A 6 0.31 -7.17 19.62
C ARG A 6 -0.96 -6.68 18.91
N GLY A 7 -2.06 -6.49 19.67
CA GLY A 7 -3.30 -5.95 19.13
C GLY A 7 -3.13 -4.53 18.60
N TRP A 8 -2.42 -3.67 19.34
CA TRP A 8 -2.14 -2.29 18.94
C TRP A 8 -1.28 -2.22 17.67
N ILE A 9 -0.22 -3.02 17.55
CA ILE A 9 0.61 -3.07 16.33
C ILE A 9 -0.24 -3.48 15.12
N HIS A 10 -1.07 -4.50 15.27
CA HIS A 10 -1.90 -4.99 14.18
C HIS A 10 -2.91 -3.93 13.72
N GLN A 11 -3.52 -3.22 14.66
CA GLN A 11 -4.39 -2.09 14.39
C GLN A 11 -3.65 -0.96 13.67
N ARG A 12 -2.45 -0.62 14.13
CA ARG A 12 -1.64 0.45 13.52
C ARG A 12 -1.21 0.10 12.09
N GLN A 13 -0.84 -1.15 11.84
CA GLN A 13 -0.52 -1.65 10.50
C GLN A 13 -1.72 -1.48 9.56
N LYS A 14 -2.93 -1.84 10.03
CA LYS A 14 -4.16 -1.71 9.25
C LYS A 14 -4.45 -0.25 8.88
N GLU A 15 -4.29 0.67 9.83
CA GLU A 15 -4.49 2.11 9.61
C GLU A 15 -3.51 2.65 8.55
N LEU A 16 -2.23 2.29 8.63
CA LEU A 16 -1.23 2.73 7.66
C LEU A 16 -1.54 2.22 6.25
N MET A 17 -1.95 0.95 6.13
CA MET A 17 -2.38 0.38 4.85
C MET A 17 -3.60 1.10 4.29
N GLN A 18 -4.60 1.41 5.12
CA GLN A 18 -5.80 2.13 4.70
C GLN A 18 -5.48 3.55 4.23
N GLN A 19 -4.61 4.27 4.95
CA GLN A 19 -4.16 5.60 4.57
C GLN A 19 -3.40 5.57 3.24
N TRP A 20 -2.56 4.57 3.03
CA TRP A 20 -1.85 4.39 1.76
C TRP A 20 -2.82 4.13 0.59
N TYR A 21 -3.78 3.22 0.75
CA TYR A 21 -4.80 2.99 -0.29
C TYR A 21 -5.63 4.24 -0.59
N ALA A 22 -5.97 5.05 0.41
CA ALA A 22 -6.69 6.30 0.19
C ALA A 22 -5.89 7.31 -0.65
N ARG A 23 -4.57 7.43 -0.43
CA ARG A 23 -3.69 8.28 -1.26
C ARG A 23 -3.60 7.79 -2.71
N LEU A 24 -3.60 6.47 -2.92
CA LEU A 24 -3.61 5.88 -4.25
C LEU A 24 -4.93 6.12 -4.98
N ASP A 25 -6.06 5.98 -4.28
CA ASP A 25 -7.38 6.28 -4.83
C ASP A 25 -7.50 7.77 -5.21
N GLU A 26 -7.02 8.66 -4.35
CA GLU A 26 -6.96 10.09 -4.65
C GLU A 26 -6.12 10.37 -5.90
N SER A 27 -4.90 9.82 -5.96
CA SER A 27 -4.01 9.90 -7.12
C SER A 27 -4.69 9.45 -8.41
N ALA A 28 -5.37 8.30 -8.37
CA ALA A 28 -6.09 7.75 -9.53
C ALA A 28 -7.26 8.65 -9.96
N ARG A 29 -7.97 9.27 -9.02
CA ARG A 29 -9.15 10.09 -9.29
C ARG A 29 -8.81 11.49 -9.80
N THR A 30 -7.73 12.09 -9.29
CA THR A 30 -7.40 13.51 -9.53
C THR A 30 -6.15 13.70 -10.39
N GLY A 31 -5.32 12.67 -10.56
CA GLY A 31 -3.98 12.76 -11.13
C GLY A 31 -2.93 13.32 -10.16
N TRP A 32 -3.28 13.61 -8.91
CA TRP A 32 -2.39 14.18 -7.90
C TRP A 32 -2.68 13.65 -6.48
N PRO A 33 -1.68 13.31 -5.65
CA PRO A 33 -0.25 13.25 -5.97
C PRO A 33 0.08 12.23 -7.08
N PRO A 34 1.14 12.41 -7.87
CA PRO A 34 1.52 11.43 -8.89
C PRO A 34 1.90 10.11 -8.22
N ALA A 35 1.57 9.00 -8.86
CA ALA A 35 1.92 7.66 -8.38
C ALA A 35 2.96 7.00 -9.29
N ILE A 36 3.84 6.19 -8.71
CA ILE A 36 4.88 5.44 -9.43
C ILE A 36 4.91 3.98 -8.99
N CYS A 37 4.97 3.06 -9.96
CA CYS A 37 5.15 1.65 -9.67
C CYS A 37 6.59 1.35 -9.29
N LEU A 38 6.80 0.79 -8.10
CA LEU A 38 8.09 0.34 -7.60
C LEU A 38 8.05 -1.14 -7.31
N MET A 39 9.13 -1.81 -7.70
CA MET A 39 9.45 -3.14 -7.20
C MET A 39 10.14 -2.98 -5.85
N ILE A 40 9.74 -3.77 -4.85
CA ILE A 40 10.22 -3.66 -3.46
C ILE A 40 11.77 -3.72 -3.35
N SER A 41 12.47 -4.32 -4.32
CA SER A 41 13.93 -4.54 -4.24
C SER A 41 14.82 -3.32 -4.56
N GLY A 42 14.28 -2.10 -4.69
CA GLY A 42 15.05 -0.89 -5.04
C GLY A 42 14.58 0.40 -4.34
N ASN A 43 14.15 0.29 -3.08
CA ASN A 43 13.22 1.23 -2.47
C ASN A 43 13.82 2.60 -2.08
N CYS A 44 13.87 3.55 -3.01
CA CYS A 44 14.09 4.99 -2.73
C CYS A 44 12.80 5.68 -2.26
N VAL A 45 12.02 5.02 -1.41
CA VAL A 45 10.67 5.47 -1.03
C VAL A 45 10.68 6.76 -0.27
N GLU A 46 11.63 6.92 0.64
CA GLU A 46 11.79 8.14 1.42
C GLU A 46 12.06 9.34 0.50
N VAL A 47 12.79 9.12 -0.61
CA VAL A 47 13.05 10.16 -1.61
C VAL A 47 11.78 10.50 -2.38
N LEU A 48 11.04 9.50 -2.85
CA LEU A 48 9.81 9.72 -3.63
C LEU A 48 8.71 10.37 -2.79
N GLU A 49 8.54 9.92 -1.54
CA GLU A 49 7.62 10.52 -0.57
C GLU A 49 8.01 11.98 -0.28
N ALA A 50 9.31 12.31 -0.18
CA ALA A 50 9.77 13.69 0.00
C ALA A 50 9.40 14.62 -1.18
N PHE A 51 9.26 14.07 -2.39
CA PHE A 51 8.75 14.80 -3.56
C PHE A 51 7.22 14.75 -3.71
N GLY A 52 6.51 14.16 -2.74
CA GLY A 52 5.06 14.02 -2.79
C GLY A 52 4.58 13.00 -3.83
N ILE A 53 5.43 12.03 -4.20
CA ILE A 53 5.08 10.95 -5.13
C ILE A 53 4.65 9.73 -4.31
N VAL A 54 3.52 9.13 -4.67
CA VAL A 54 3.00 7.95 -3.95
C VAL A 54 3.51 6.67 -4.59
N PRO A 55 4.22 5.80 -3.85
CA PRO A 55 4.68 4.52 -4.36
C PRO A 55 3.53 3.51 -4.45
N ILE A 56 3.42 2.80 -5.57
CA ILE A 56 2.57 1.62 -5.77
C ILE A 56 3.47 0.39 -5.76
N TYR A 57 3.09 -0.64 -5.00
CA TYR A 57 3.76 -1.94 -5.02
C TYR A 57 2.81 -3.01 -5.58
N PRO A 58 2.88 -3.33 -6.88
CA PRO A 58 2.02 -4.32 -7.50
C PRO A 58 2.07 -5.69 -6.81
N GLU A 59 3.22 -6.09 -6.26
CA GLU A 59 3.40 -7.37 -5.56
C GLU A 59 2.58 -7.42 -4.28
N VAL A 60 2.52 -6.31 -3.53
CA VAL A 60 1.70 -6.22 -2.30
C VAL A 60 0.23 -6.38 -2.65
N ASN A 61 -0.23 -5.72 -3.72
CA ASN A 61 -1.61 -5.84 -4.19
C ASN A 61 -1.92 -7.27 -4.64
N ALA A 62 -1.04 -7.90 -5.43
CA ALA A 62 -1.19 -9.29 -5.85
C ALA A 62 -1.27 -10.26 -4.66
N LEU A 63 -0.41 -10.08 -3.65
CA LEU A 63 -0.43 -10.89 -2.42
C LEU A 63 -1.73 -10.69 -1.63
N GLN A 64 -2.22 -9.46 -1.51
CA GLN A 64 -3.49 -9.18 -0.83
C GLN A 64 -4.68 -9.84 -1.54
N LEU A 65 -4.71 -9.82 -2.87
CA LEU A 65 -5.75 -10.49 -3.67
C LEU A 65 -5.67 -12.01 -3.54
N ALA A 66 -4.47 -12.58 -3.56
CA ALA A 66 -4.24 -14.01 -3.37
C ALA A 66 -4.70 -14.48 -1.98
N ILE A 67 -4.36 -13.74 -0.92
CA ILE A 67 -4.81 -14.04 0.47
C ILE A 67 -6.33 -13.99 0.59
N ARG A 68 -7.00 -13.11 -0.17
CA ARG A 68 -8.47 -12.99 -0.18
C ARG A 68 -9.15 -14.04 -1.09
N HIS A 69 -8.40 -14.94 -1.72
CA HIS A 69 -8.90 -15.85 -2.77
C HIS A 69 -9.59 -15.12 -3.94
N GLN A 70 -9.30 -13.83 -4.11
CA GLN A 70 -9.83 -12.98 -5.17
C GLN A 70 -8.84 -12.82 -6.31
N SER A 71 -7.81 -13.66 -6.41
CA SER A 71 -6.78 -13.55 -7.44
C SER A 71 -7.26 -13.93 -8.84
N LEU A 72 -8.44 -14.53 -9.01
CA LEU A 72 -8.90 -15.01 -10.32
C LEU A 72 -9.57 -13.92 -11.19
N GLU A 73 -10.24 -12.94 -10.60
CA GLU A 73 -10.92 -11.85 -11.35
C GLU A 73 -10.01 -10.67 -11.76
N PRO A 74 -9.08 -10.16 -10.93
CA PRO A 74 -8.26 -8.99 -11.27
C PRO A 74 -6.98 -9.32 -12.05
N ILE A 75 -6.70 -10.60 -12.32
CA ILE A 75 -5.49 -11.09 -13.00
C ILE A 75 -5.81 -11.62 -14.42
N LEU A 76 -7.09 -11.63 -14.81
CA LEU A 76 -7.55 -12.00 -16.17
C LEU A 76 -8.11 -10.80 -16.92
#